data_AF-A0A1V5TRW0-F1
#
_entry.id   AF-A0A1V5TRW0-F1
#
_cell.length_a   1.000
_cell.length_b   1.000
_cell.length_c   1.000
_cell.angle_alpha   90.00
_cell.angle_beta   90.00
_cell.angle_gamma   90.00
#
_symmetry.space_group_name_H-M   'P 1'
#
loop_
_entity.id
_entity.type
_entity.pdbx_description
1 polymer ?
#
loop_
_entity_poly.entity_id
_entity_poly.type
_entity_poly.pdbx_seq_one_letter_code
_entity_poly.pdbx_strand_id
1 'polypeptide(L)'
;MRGLLGCNFSLYKKDIIAINGFDERYEAPSIGEDTDVQFRLELNGVKVKSLNHISVQYHLYHNLQERLQVNLDLFEEVKKLNLAFTSYGLIKI
;
A
#
# COMPACT_ATOMS: atom_id res chain seq x y z
N MET A 1 1.91 5.92 -12.65
CA MET A 1 2.30 4.51 -12.41
C MET A 1 1.12 3.83 -11.74
N ARG A 2 0.66 2.65 -12.19
CA ARG A 2 -0.32 1.88 -11.41
C ARG A 2 0.45 1.24 -10.27
N GLY A 3 0.10 1.57 -9.03
CA GLY A 3 0.78 1.07 -7.85
C GLY A 3 0.47 -0.41 -7.59
N LEU A 4 1.05 -0.93 -6.51
CA LEU A 4 0.78 -2.22 -5.91
C LEU A 4 -0.71 -2.30 -5.64
N LEU A 5 -1.27 -3.44 -6.00
CA LEU A 5 -2.63 -3.83 -5.66
C LEU A 5 -2.51 -5.03 -4.73
N GLY A 6 -3.14 -4.95 -3.56
CA GLY A 6 -3.06 -5.96 -2.51
C GLY A 6 -3.68 -7.30 -2.88
N CYS A 7 -4.35 -7.37 -4.03
CA CYS A 7 -4.99 -8.58 -4.52
C CYS A 7 -4.02 -9.76 -4.66
N ASN A 8 -2.75 -9.52 -5.04
CA ASN A 8 -1.69 -10.52 -5.05
C ASN A 8 -0.31 -9.86 -5.18
N PHE A 9 0.46 -9.89 -4.10
CA PHE A 9 1.87 -9.53 -4.09
C PHE A 9 2.65 -10.37 -3.06
N SER A 10 3.97 -10.30 -3.15
CA SER A 10 4.88 -10.93 -2.18
C SER A 10 6.06 -10.01 -1.93
N LEU A 11 6.58 -10.02 -0.69
CA LEU A 11 7.74 -9.25 -0.28
C LEU A 11 8.51 -9.96 0.82
N TYR A 12 9.76 -9.56 1.04
CA TYR A 12 10.54 -10.12 2.13
C TYR A 12 10.02 -9.60 3.48
N LYS A 13 10.01 -10.49 4.48
CA LYS A 13 9.62 -10.15 5.85
C LYS A 13 10.40 -8.96 6.43
N LYS A 14 11.70 -8.86 6.12
CA LYS A 14 12.53 -7.75 6.58
C LYS A 14 12.08 -6.39 6.03
N ASP A 15 11.58 -6.35 4.80
CA ASP A 15 11.24 -5.11 4.11
C ASP A 15 9.89 -4.59 4.62
N ILE A 16 8.92 -5.47 4.86
CA ILE A 16 7.64 -5.08 5.48
C ILE A 16 7.83 -4.59 6.93
N ILE A 17 8.72 -5.23 7.71
CA ILE A 17 9.05 -4.77 9.06
C ILE A 17 9.75 -3.40 9.03
N ALA A 18 10.60 -3.15 8.04
CA ALA A 18 11.34 -1.90 7.91
C ALA A 18 10.45 -0.66 7.65
N ILE A 19 9.21 -0.85 7.19
CA ILE A 19 8.22 0.23 7.02
C ILE A 19 7.14 0.26 8.13
N ASN A 20 7.27 -0.63 9.12
CA ASN A 20 6.28 -0.89 10.17
C ASN A 20 4.98 -1.57 9.72
N GLY A 21 4.97 -2.29 8.59
CA GLY A 21 3.75 -2.91 8.08
C GLY A 21 2.82 -1.94 7.36
N PHE A 22 1.53 -2.25 7.41
CA PHE A 22 0.47 -1.40 6.87
C PHE A 22 0.15 -0.28 7.85
N ASP A 23 -0.25 0.89 7.33
CA ASP A 23 -0.75 1.99 8.15
C ASP A 23 -2.20 1.72 8.54
N GLU A 24 -2.46 1.39 9.82
CA GLU A 24 -3.79 0.99 10.30
C GLU A 24 -4.83 2.13 10.31
N ARG A 25 -4.46 3.35 9.90
CA ARG A 25 -5.41 4.46 9.73
C ARG A 25 -6.27 4.32 8.47
N TYR A 26 -5.89 3.46 7.52
CA TYR A 26 -6.73 3.15 6.36
C TYR A 26 -7.86 2.19 6.77
N GLU A 27 -9.08 2.70 6.90
CA GLU A 27 -10.25 1.88 7.28
C GLU A 27 -11.12 1.46 6.08
N ALA A 28 -10.98 2.14 4.94
CA ALA A 28 -11.73 1.85 3.73
C ALA A 28 -10.88 1.19 2.64
N PRO A 29 -11.47 0.33 1.79
CA PRO A 29 -10.76 -0.28 0.68
C PRO A 29 -10.64 0.69 -0.52
N SER A 30 -10.05 0.20 -1.60
CA SER A 30 -9.97 0.83 -2.94
C SER A 30 -8.87 1.87 -3.16
N ILE A 31 -8.47 2.64 -2.16
CA ILE A 31 -7.46 3.70 -2.34
C ILE A 31 -6.55 3.82 -1.13
N GLY A 32 -5.26 4.08 -1.37
CA GLY A 32 -4.31 4.52 -0.36
C GLY A 32 -3.59 3.35 0.28
N GLU A 33 -4.31 2.43 0.92
CA GLU A 33 -3.77 1.37 1.77
C GLU A 33 -2.63 0.55 1.12
N ASP A 34 -2.90 -0.10 -0.01
CA ASP A 34 -1.87 -0.83 -0.77
C ASP A 34 -0.77 0.08 -1.36
N THR A 35 -1.15 1.28 -1.78
CA THR A 35 -0.24 2.21 -2.46
C THR A 35 0.73 2.85 -1.47
N ASP A 36 0.30 3.04 -0.23
CA ASP A 36 1.09 3.51 0.91
C ASP A 36 2.21 2.52 1.22
N VAL A 37 1.91 1.21 1.24
CA VAL A 37 2.93 0.16 1.40
C VAL A 37 3.99 0.24 0.31
N GLN A 38 3.59 0.32 -0.96
CA GLN A 38 4.57 0.48 -2.05
C GLN A 38 5.39 1.75 -1.87
N PHE A 39 4.74 2.88 -1.62
CA PHE A 39 5.42 4.18 -1.49
C PHE A 39 6.50 4.13 -0.42
N ARG A 40 6.18 3.58 0.77
CA ARG A 40 7.13 3.40 1.87
C ARG A 40 8.28 2.45 1.53
N LEU A 41 7.98 1.35 0.85
CA LEU A 41 9.01 0.39 0.38
C LEU A 41 9.98 1.07 -0.59
N GLU A 42 9.47 1.87 -1.53
CA GLU A 42 10.28 2.62 -2.49
C GLU A 42 11.15 3.68 -1.81
N LEU A 43 10.64 4.37 -0.78
CA LEU A 43 11.46 5.28 0.04
C LEU A 43 12.59 4.54 0.77
N ASN A 44 12.38 3.29 1.15
CA ASN A 44 13.42 2.40 1.69
C ASN A 44 14.29 1.73 0.61
N GLY A 45 14.19 2.16 -0.65
CA GLY A 45 15.01 1.68 -1.76
C GLY A 45 14.63 0.29 -2.30
N VAL A 46 13.49 -0.26 -1.87
CA VAL A 46 12.98 -1.53 -2.38
C VAL A 46 12.40 -1.30 -3.77
N LYS A 47 12.78 -2.14 -4.73
CA LYS A 47 12.32 -2.05 -6.12
C LYS A 47 11.15 -3.00 -6.36
N VAL A 48 10.07 -2.49 -6.93
CA VAL A 48 8.91 -3.29 -7.33
C VAL A 48 9.20 -4.02 -8.65
N LYS A 49 8.86 -5.30 -8.70
CA LYS A 49 8.84 -6.11 -9.93
C LYS A 49 7.38 -6.41 -10.29
N SER A 50 6.97 -6.02 -11.49
CA SER A 50 5.60 -6.24 -11.95
C SER A 50 5.43 -7.63 -12.58
N LEU A 51 4.29 -8.26 -12.32
CA LEU A 51 3.84 -9.48 -13.00
C LEU A 51 2.79 -9.21 -14.10
N ASN A 52 2.58 -7.93 -14.44
CA ASN A 52 1.65 -7.56 -15.52
C ASN A 52 2.07 -8.26 -16.82
N HIS A 53 1.10 -8.82 -17.54
CA HIS A 53 1.30 -9.60 -18.76
C HIS A 53 2.07 -10.92 -18.60
N ILE A 54 2.35 -11.36 -17.36
CA ILE A 54 3.06 -12.62 -17.06
C ILE A 54 2.15 -13.60 -16.33
N SER A 55 1.35 -13.11 -15.39
CA SER A 55 0.43 -13.94 -14.59
C SER A 55 -1.01 -13.49 -14.77
N VAL A 56 -1.92 -14.43 -15.02
CA VAL A 56 -3.36 -14.16 -15.10
C VAL A 56 -3.97 -14.26 -13.69
N GLN A 57 -4.77 -13.26 -13.33
CA GLN A 57 -5.58 -13.27 -12.12
C GLN A 57 -7.05 -13.09 -12.52
N TYR A 58 -7.93 -13.89 -11.92
CA TYR A 58 -9.37 -13.74 -12.07
C TYR A 58 -9.94 -13.00 -10.86
N HIS A 59 -10.68 -11.93 -11.12
CA HIS A 59 -11.40 -11.19 -10.10
C HIS A 59 -12.87 -11.64 -10.11
N LEU A 60 -13.36 -12.15 -8.99
CA LEU A 60 -14.77 -12.51 -8.86
C LEU A 60 -15.62 -11.24 -8.84
N TYR A 61 -16.78 -11.29 -9.49
CA TYR A 61 -17.66 -10.13 -9.57
C TYR A 61 -18.14 -9.69 -8.19
N HIS A 62 -18.02 -8.40 -7.91
CA HIS A 62 -18.69 -7.72 -6.81
C HIS A 62 -19.02 -6.28 -7.22
N ASN A 63 -19.99 -5.66 -6.53
CA ASN A 63 -20.32 -4.26 -6.77
C ASN A 63 -19.15 -3.34 -6.42
N LEU A 64 -19.03 -2.23 -7.16
CA LEU A 64 -18.01 -1.22 -6.86
C LEU A 64 -18.17 -0.71 -5.42
N GLN A 65 -17.06 -0.68 -4.70
CA GLN A 65 -17.01 -0.08 -3.38
C GLN A 65 -16.82 1.43 -3.49
N GLU A 66 -17.32 2.15 -2.49
CA GLU A 66 -17.13 3.58 -2.40
C GLU A 66 -15.64 3.91 -2.21
N ARG A 67 -15.21 5.01 -2.84
CA ARG A 67 -13.86 5.53 -2.74
C ARG A 67 -13.89 6.70 -1.76
N LEU A 68 -13.56 6.44 -0.51
CA LEU A 68 -13.59 7.48 0.51
C LEU A 68 -12.42 8.45 0.32
N GLN A 69 -12.73 9.76 0.32
CA GLN A 69 -11.75 10.82 0.17
C GLN A 69 -10.73 10.87 1.32
N VAL A 70 -11.11 10.42 2.52
CA VAL A 70 -10.23 10.39 3.69
C VAL A 70 -8.94 9.58 3.46
N ASN A 71 -9.02 8.47 2.71
CA ASN A 71 -7.84 7.68 2.37
C ASN A 71 -6.90 8.41 1.40
N LEU A 72 -7.47 9.14 0.45
CA LEU A 72 -6.70 9.96 -0.49
C LEU A 72 -5.96 11.06 0.25
N ASP A 73 -6.66 11.77 1.13
CA ASP A 73 -6.10 12.87 1.90
C ASP A 73 -4.96 12.39 2.80
N LEU A 74 -5.16 11.25 3.47
CA LEU A 74 -4.14 10.59 4.27
C LEU A 74 -2.91 10.20 3.43
N PHE A 75 -3.11 9.60 2.27
CA PHE A 75 -2.00 9.21 1.40
C PHE A 75 -1.22 10.43 0.86
N GLU A 76 -1.91 11.51 0.50
CA GLU A 76 -1.26 12.76 0.09
C GLU A 76 -0.49 13.43 1.23
N GLU A 77 -0.95 13.31 2.48
CA GLU A 77 -0.19 13.74 3.66
C GLU A 77 1.10 12.92 3.81
N VAL A 78 1.03 11.59 3.74
CA VAL A 78 2.21 10.72 3.83
C VAL A 78 3.22 11.04 2.73
N LYS A 79 2.76 11.26 1.50
CA LYS A 79 3.62 11.68 0.38
C LYS A 79 4.31 13.01 0.62
N LYS A 80 3.60 14.01 1.16
CA LYS A 80 4.18 15.33 1.49
C LYS A 80 5.23 15.22 2.58
N LEU A 81 4.98 14.40 3.60
CA LEU A 81 5.91 14.19 4.71
C LEU A 81 7.07 13.26 4.33
N ASN A 82 6.96 12.53 3.21
CA ASN A 82 7.98 11.62 2.69
C ASN A 82 8.44 10.58 3.72
N LEU A 83 7.46 9.97 4.42
CA LEU A 83 7.71 9.07 5.54
C LEU A 83 7.79 7.60 5.08
N ALA A 84 8.97 7.01 5.20
CA ALA A 84 9.16 5.58 4.90
C ALA A 84 8.61 4.64 6.00
N PHE A 85 8.45 5.13 7.23
CA PHE A 85 7.98 4.35 8.37
C PHE A 85 6.68 4.96 8.91
N THR A 86 5.65 4.15 9.13
CA THR A 86 4.41 4.63 9.78
C THR A 86 4.49 4.50 11.29
N SER A 87 3.94 5.46 12.04
CA SER A 87 3.76 5.36 13.50
C SER A 87 2.52 4.53 13.89
N TYR A 88 1.72 4.11 12.91
CA TYR A 88 0.40 3.51 13.10
C TYR A 88 0.33 2.08 12.56
N GLY A 89 1.46 1.37 12.52
CA GLY A 89 1.54 0.02 11.97
C GLY A 89 1.65 -1.06 13.04
N LEU A 90 2.52 -2.04 12.81
CA LEU A 90 2.78 -3.17 13.72
C LEU A 90 3.14 -2.70 15.14
N ILE A 91 3.85 -1.58 15.25
CA ILE A 91 4.18 -0.89 16.50
C ILE A 91 3.52 0.49 16.49
N LYS A 92 2.85 0.86 17.59
CA LYS A 92 2.17 2.16 17.75
C LYS A 92 3.04 3.10 18.59
N ILE A 93 3.44 4.25 18.02
CA ILE A 93 4.40 5.21 18.60
C ILE A 93 3.85 6.63 18.57
#